data_AF-A0A1R1YXV5-F1
#
_entry.id   AF-A0A1R1YXV5-F1
#
_cell.length_a   1.000
_cell.length_b   1.000
_cell.length_c   1.000
_cell.angle_alpha   90.00
_cell.angle_beta   90.00
_cell.angle_gamma   90.00
#
_symmetry.space_group_name_H-M   'P 1'
#
loop_
_entity.id
_entity.type
_entity.pdbx_description
1 polymer ?
#
loop_
_entity_poly.entity_id
_entity_poly.type
_entity_poly.pdbx_seq_one_letter_code
_entity_poly.pdbx_strand_id
1 'polypeptide(L)'
;MNAGATTERVHDAVRRMILTRGLRPGARLDPAVLADGLATSATPVREALNQLCGAGLVDARPGGGFHVPMIDAPALADLYRWNEEVIGIILRSTGGRIAVDTREQEHAGDIAVATAAFAERLARASGNEEHLRAMRDINARLHAVRLVEGNLIADTDQELTRLAAAAECADGAAVRIGWRRYHQRRQRLAPEIVRALLRD
;
A
#
# COMPACT_ATOMS: atom_id res chain seq x y z
N MET A 1 25.39 17.40 -11.39
CA MET A 1 24.10 16.79 -11.02
C MET A 1 24.41 15.48 -10.32
N ASN A 2 23.95 15.29 -9.08
CA ASN A 2 24.29 14.11 -8.29
C ASN A 2 23.46 12.92 -8.79
N ALA A 3 24.11 11.85 -9.27
CA ALA A 3 23.41 10.69 -9.84
C ALA A 3 22.41 10.08 -8.83
N GLY A 4 22.77 10.01 -7.54
CA GLY A 4 21.89 9.53 -6.47
C GLY A 4 20.60 10.33 -6.32
N ALA A 5 20.68 11.67 -6.36
CA ALA A 5 19.49 12.54 -6.29
C ALA A 5 18.59 12.40 -7.54
N THR A 6 19.18 12.00 -8.67
CA THR A 6 18.42 11.76 -9.91
C THR A 6 17.71 10.42 -9.86
N THR A 7 18.36 9.36 -9.37
CA THR A 7 17.75 8.03 -9.20
C THR A 7 16.60 8.07 -8.18
N GLU A 8 16.76 8.75 -7.05
CA GLU A 8 15.69 8.90 -6.04
C GLU A 8 14.47 9.66 -6.60
N ARG A 9 14.70 10.78 -7.31
CA ARG A 9 13.62 11.51 -7.99
C ARG A 9 12.87 10.64 -8.99
N VAL A 10 13.60 9.83 -9.77
CA VAL A 10 13.02 8.92 -10.77
C VAL A 10 12.24 7.80 -10.09
N HIS A 11 12.79 7.20 -9.04
CA HIS A 11 12.11 6.21 -8.22
C HIS A 11 10.78 6.73 -7.71
N ASP A 12 10.76 7.92 -7.10
CA ASP A 12 9.55 8.51 -6.54
C ASP A 12 8.52 8.89 -7.62
N ALA A 13 8.99 9.34 -8.78
CA ALA A 13 8.13 9.63 -9.92
C ALA A 13 7.43 8.35 -10.43
N VAL A 14 8.19 7.28 -10.69
CA VAL A 14 7.63 6.00 -11.16
C VAL A 14 6.73 5.37 -10.10
N ARG A 15 7.14 5.39 -8.82
CA ARG A 15 6.32 4.94 -7.70
C ARG A 15 4.99 5.67 -7.67
N ARG A 16 4.98 7.00 -7.81
CA ARG A 16 3.76 7.80 -7.84
C ARG A 16 2.86 7.43 -9.03
N MET A 17 3.43 7.23 -10.22
CA MET A 17 2.67 6.79 -11.41
C MET A 17 1.98 5.44 -11.20
N ILE A 18 2.64 4.49 -10.51
CA ILE A 18 2.07 3.18 -10.16
C ILE A 18 0.95 3.36 -9.14
N LEU A 19 1.21 4.06 -8.03
CA LEU A 19 0.27 4.23 -6.93
C LEU A 19 -1.01 4.97 -7.40
N THR A 20 -0.87 6.03 -8.18
CA THR A 20 -2.02 6.81 -8.69
C THR A 20 -2.79 6.14 -9.84
N ARG A 21 -2.49 4.86 -10.15
CA ARG A 21 -3.05 4.11 -11.30
C ARG A 21 -2.83 4.81 -12.66
N GLY A 22 -1.82 5.67 -12.76
CA GLY A 22 -1.38 6.27 -14.02
C GLY A 22 -0.79 5.22 -15.00
N LEU A 23 -0.40 4.07 -14.48
CA LEU A 23 0.06 2.90 -15.24
C LEU A 23 -0.89 1.73 -14.99
N ARG A 24 -1.37 1.09 -16.06
CA ARG A 24 -2.32 -0.04 -15.97
C ARG A 24 -1.63 -1.31 -15.44
N PRO A 25 -2.31 -2.15 -14.64
CA PRO A 25 -1.80 -3.47 -14.27
C PRO A 25 -1.35 -4.25 -15.51
N GLY A 26 -0.18 -4.88 -15.44
CA GLY A 26 0.41 -5.62 -16.56
C GLY A 26 1.06 -4.78 -17.66
N ALA A 27 0.93 -3.44 -17.62
CA ALA A 27 1.57 -2.57 -18.60
C ALA A 27 3.09 -2.71 -18.57
N ARG A 28 3.71 -2.73 -19.75
CA ARG A 28 5.17 -2.74 -19.90
C ARG A 28 5.74 -1.38 -19.51
N LEU A 29 6.79 -1.39 -18.69
CA LEU A 29 7.56 -0.24 -18.29
C LEU A 29 8.87 -0.24 -19.08
N ASP A 30 8.90 0.54 -20.17
CA ASP A 30 10.11 0.68 -20.99
C ASP A 30 11.03 1.76 -20.40
N PRO A 31 12.27 1.41 -20.00
CA PRO A 31 13.18 2.38 -19.40
C PRO A 31 13.54 3.55 -20.32
N ALA A 32 13.57 3.37 -21.64
CA ALA A 32 13.86 4.45 -22.57
C ALA A 32 12.68 5.44 -22.65
N VAL A 33 11.46 4.92 -22.77
CA VAL A 33 10.24 5.75 -22.80
C VAL A 33 10.05 6.54 -21.50
N LEU A 34 10.30 5.89 -20.36
CA LEU A 34 10.24 6.54 -19.06
C LEU A 34 11.36 7.58 -18.89
N ALA A 35 12.55 7.33 -19.43
CA ALA A 35 13.67 8.26 -19.38
C ALA A 35 13.36 9.57 -20.12
N ASP A 36 12.77 9.47 -21.31
CA ASP A 36 12.33 10.62 -22.11
C ASP A 36 11.29 11.46 -21.34
N GLY A 37 10.27 10.81 -20.77
CA GLY A 37 9.22 11.49 -20.00
C GLY A 37 9.69 12.12 -18.68
N LEU A 38 10.77 11.60 -18.08
CA LEU A 38 11.32 12.08 -16.82
C LEU A 38 12.55 13.00 -16.98
N ALA A 39 12.89 13.34 -18.23
CA ALA A 39 14.07 14.12 -18.60
C ALA A 39 15.36 13.60 -17.95
N THR A 40 15.63 12.31 -18.14
CA THR A 40 16.79 11.60 -17.57
C THR A 40 17.33 10.56 -18.57
N SER A 41 18.34 9.78 -18.21
CA SER A 41 18.83 8.65 -19.02
C SER A 41 18.21 7.31 -18.57
N ALA A 42 18.32 6.28 -19.41
CA ALA A 42 17.75 4.96 -19.11
C ALA A 42 18.40 4.26 -17.89
N THR A 43 19.65 4.60 -17.55
CA THR A 43 20.39 3.99 -16.42
C THR A 43 19.71 4.22 -15.06
N PRO A 44 19.49 5.47 -14.60
CA PRO A 44 18.79 5.73 -13.33
C PRO A 44 17.34 5.23 -13.34
N VAL A 45 16.70 5.14 -14.51
CA VAL A 45 15.36 4.54 -14.64
C VAL A 45 15.42 3.03 -14.39
N ARG A 46 16.39 2.31 -14.97
CA ARG A 46 16.57 0.88 -14.70
C ARG A 46 16.89 0.61 -13.24
N GLU A 47 17.73 1.43 -12.62
CA GLU A 47 18.03 1.33 -11.19
C GLU A 47 16.76 1.52 -10.35
N ALA A 48 15.98 2.56 -10.61
CA ALA A 48 14.72 2.81 -9.94
C ALA A 48 13.71 1.65 -10.12
N LEU A 49 13.57 1.13 -11.36
CA LEU A 49 12.70 0.00 -11.64
C LEU A 49 13.16 -1.28 -10.89
N ASN A 50 14.46 -1.54 -10.82
CA ASN A 50 15.01 -2.66 -10.05
C ASN A 50 14.74 -2.50 -8.54
N GLN A 51 14.85 -1.29 -7.99
CA GLN A 51 14.50 -1.03 -6.59
C GLN A 51 13.00 -1.29 -6.35
N LEU A 52 12.15 -0.85 -7.27
CA LEU A 52 10.70 -1.08 -7.21
C LEU A 52 10.33 -2.57 -7.39
N CYS A 53 11.15 -3.36 -8.09
CA CYS A 53 11.02 -4.82 -8.10
C CYS A 53 11.22 -5.41 -6.70
N GLY A 54 12.24 -4.95 -5.97
CA GLY A 54 12.47 -5.36 -4.58
C GLY A 54 11.30 -5.02 -3.65
N ALA A 55 10.57 -3.95 -3.94
CA ALA A 55 9.37 -3.53 -3.20
C ALA A 55 8.07 -4.23 -3.68
N GLY A 56 8.13 -5.06 -4.72
CA GLY A 56 6.94 -5.72 -5.31
C GLY A 56 5.97 -4.74 -5.99
N LEU A 57 6.45 -3.56 -6.40
CA LEU A 57 5.68 -2.56 -7.15
C LEU A 57 5.92 -2.64 -8.66
N VAL A 58 6.92 -3.41 -9.08
CA VAL A 58 7.28 -3.71 -10.47
C VAL A 58 7.64 -5.19 -10.58
N ASP A 59 7.24 -5.84 -11.67
CA ASP A 59 7.66 -7.19 -12.00
C ASP A 59 8.76 -7.17 -13.06
N ALA A 60 9.89 -7.80 -12.77
CA ALA A 60 10.90 -8.14 -13.78
C ALA A 60 10.54 -9.48 -14.44
N ARG A 61 10.36 -9.49 -15.76
CA ARG A 61 10.05 -10.72 -16.53
C ARG A 61 11.28 -11.31 -17.21
N PRO A 62 11.35 -12.64 -17.38
CA PRO A 62 12.38 -13.29 -18.19
C PRO A 62 12.44 -12.66 -19.58
N GLY A 63 13.62 -12.25 -20.04
CA GLY A 63 13.81 -11.51 -21.30
C GLY A 63 14.00 -9.98 -21.15
N GLY A 64 14.16 -9.46 -19.92
CA GLY A 64 14.69 -8.11 -19.69
C GLY A 64 13.67 -6.98 -19.70
N GLY A 65 12.40 -7.27 -19.39
CA GLY A 65 11.32 -6.28 -19.33
C GLY A 65 10.78 -6.05 -17.92
N PHE A 66 10.40 -4.80 -17.63
CA PHE A 66 9.70 -4.40 -16.41
C PHE A 66 8.21 -4.24 -16.69
N HIS A 67 7.35 -4.61 -15.74
CA HIS A 67 5.90 -4.49 -15.89
C HIS A 67 5.27 -4.01 -14.59
N VAL A 68 4.13 -3.33 -14.69
CA VAL A 68 3.28 -3.12 -13.51
C VAL A 68 2.76 -4.48 -13.05
N PRO A 69 2.83 -4.82 -11.75
CA PRO A 69 2.39 -6.11 -11.25
C PRO A 69 0.92 -6.36 -11.57
N MET A 70 0.61 -7.61 -11.90
CA MET A 70 -0.76 -8.08 -11.94
C MET A 70 -0.99 -8.94 -10.70
N ILE A 71 -2.05 -8.62 -9.97
CA ILE A 71 -2.44 -9.39 -8.80
C ILE A 71 -3.74 -10.14 -9.09
N ASP A 72 -3.74 -11.44 -8.86
CA ASP A 72 -4.95 -12.26 -8.91
C ASP A 72 -5.65 -12.28 -7.54
N ALA A 73 -6.86 -12.84 -7.50
CA ALA A 73 -7.66 -12.85 -6.28
C ALA A 73 -7.01 -13.64 -5.12
N PRO A 74 -6.43 -14.84 -5.36
CA PRO A 74 -5.67 -15.54 -4.32
C PRO A 74 -4.50 -14.72 -3.76
N ALA A 75 -3.65 -14.15 -4.62
CA ALA A 75 -2.51 -13.35 -4.19
C ALA A 75 -2.93 -12.08 -3.45
N LEU A 76 -4.04 -11.46 -3.85
CA LEU A 76 -4.60 -10.33 -3.13
C LEU A 76 -5.11 -10.73 -1.74
N ALA A 77 -5.80 -11.88 -1.63
CA ALA A 77 -6.24 -12.39 -0.34
C ALA A 77 -5.05 -12.69 0.60
N ASP A 78 -3.96 -13.24 0.06
CA ASP A 78 -2.72 -13.47 0.82
C ASP A 78 -2.07 -12.16 1.26
N LEU A 79 -2.08 -11.12 0.42
CA LEU A 79 -1.57 -9.80 0.80
C LEU A 79 -2.39 -9.16 1.93
N TYR A 80 -3.72 -9.30 1.93
CA TYR A 80 -4.55 -8.86 3.06
C TYR A 80 -4.31 -9.70 4.31
N ARG A 81 -4.09 -11.01 4.18
CA ARG A 81 -3.74 -11.88 5.32
C ARG A 81 -2.41 -11.46 5.93
N TRP A 82 -1.40 -11.20 5.10
CA TRP A 82 -0.11 -10.69 5.53
C TRP A 82 -0.24 -9.37 6.29
N ASN A 83 -1.06 -8.44 5.80
CA ASN A 83 -1.32 -7.19 6.51
C ASN A 83 -1.97 -7.41 7.89
N GLU A 84 -2.97 -8.31 7.97
CA GLU A 84 -3.60 -8.68 9.24
C GLU A 84 -2.58 -9.23 10.24
N GLU A 85 -1.69 -10.11 9.78
CA GLU A 85 -0.66 -10.74 10.61
C GLU A 85 0.34 -9.73 11.16
N VAL A 86 0.84 -8.82 10.30
CA VAL A 86 1.76 -7.74 10.70
C VAL A 86 1.10 -6.79 11.71
N ILE A 87 -0.14 -6.35 11.47
CA ILE A 87 -0.88 -5.53 12.44
C ILE A 87 -1.08 -6.30 13.76
N GLY A 88 -1.34 -7.60 13.68
CA GLY A 88 -1.43 -8.46 14.85
C GLY A 88 -0.12 -8.49 15.65
N ILE A 89 1.03 -8.58 14.99
CA ILE A 89 2.36 -8.51 15.63
C ILE A 89 2.55 -7.14 16.31
N ILE A 90 2.27 -6.05 15.60
CA ILE A 90 2.36 -4.67 16.10
C ILE A 90 1.51 -4.48 17.37
N LEU A 91 0.25 -4.92 17.35
CA LEU A 91 -0.65 -4.78 18.49
C LEU A 91 -0.22 -5.63 19.69
N ARG A 92 0.39 -6.80 19.45
CA ARG A 92 0.95 -7.62 20.52
C ARG A 92 2.21 -6.99 21.12
N SER A 93 3.10 -6.41 20.31
CA SER A 93 4.35 -5.83 20.79
C SER A 93 4.14 -4.61 21.70
N THR A 94 3.01 -3.92 21.57
CA THR A 94 2.62 -2.78 22.42
C THR A 94 1.79 -3.18 23.65
N GLY A 95 1.60 -4.47 23.89
CA GLY A 95 0.73 -4.97 24.96
C GLY A 95 -0.74 -4.57 24.78
N GLY A 96 -1.16 -4.28 23.55
CA GLY A 96 -2.51 -3.81 23.22
C GLY A 96 -2.80 -2.38 23.69
N ARG A 97 -1.79 -1.61 24.11
CA ARG A 97 -1.94 -0.22 24.53
C ARG A 97 -1.36 0.69 23.44
N ILE A 98 -2.14 0.89 22.38
CA ILE A 98 -1.78 1.86 21.35
C ILE A 98 -2.78 3.00 21.40
N ALA A 99 -2.32 4.16 21.85
CA ALA A 99 -3.01 5.42 21.63
C ALA A 99 -2.43 6.05 20.36
N VAL A 100 -3.26 6.19 19.34
CA VAL A 100 -2.89 6.90 18.11
C VAL A 100 -3.72 8.17 18.06
N ASP A 101 -3.08 9.32 17.81
CA ASP A 101 -3.84 10.53 17.47
C ASP A 101 -4.49 10.35 16.10
N THR A 102 -5.83 10.33 16.06
CA THR A 102 -6.58 10.15 14.83
C THR A 102 -7.13 11.45 14.24
N ARG A 103 -6.82 12.61 14.85
CA ARG A 103 -7.25 13.92 14.34
C ARG A 103 -6.74 14.22 12.91
N GLU A 104 -5.65 13.59 12.49
CA GLU A 104 -5.15 13.67 11.11
C GLU A 104 -6.02 12.91 10.08
N GLN A 105 -6.89 11.99 10.50
CA GLN A 105 -7.77 11.25 9.57
C GLN A 105 -8.84 12.13 8.92
N GLU A 106 -9.22 13.25 9.53
CA GLU A 106 -10.27 14.14 9.04
C GLU A 106 -9.92 14.83 7.70
N HIS A 107 -8.64 14.89 7.32
CA HIS A 107 -8.16 15.66 6.17
C HIS A 107 -7.72 14.83 4.96
N ALA A 108 -7.76 13.49 5.03
CA ALA A 108 -7.13 12.65 4.02
C ALA A 108 -7.88 12.58 2.67
N GLY A 109 -9.15 13.00 2.61
CA GLY A 109 -9.97 13.10 1.38
C GLY A 109 -10.31 11.76 0.67
N ASP A 110 -9.44 10.76 0.79
CA ASP A 110 -9.52 9.44 0.17
C ASP A 110 -9.34 8.34 1.23
N ILE A 111 -10.28 7.40 1.28
CA ILE A 111 -10.29 6.28 2.23
C ILE A 111 -9.05 5.38 2.10
N ALA A 112 -8.48 5.26 0.90
CA ALA A 112 -7.26 4.50 0.65
C ALA A 112 -6.06 5.11 1.38
N VAL A 113 -5.92 6.44 1.28
CA VAL A 113 -4.89 7.22 1.95
C VAL A 113 -5.10 7.19 3.47
N ALA A 114 -6.35 7.40 3.91
CA ALA A 114 -6.70 7.40 5.34
C ALA A 114 -6.40 6.05 6.01
N THR A 115 -6.74 4.94 5.34
CA THR A 115 -6.48 3.58 5.84
C THR A 115 -4.98 3.29 5.93
N ALA A 116 -4.21 3.66 4.90
CA ALA A 116 -2.77 3.48 4.89
C ALA A 116 -2.08 4.28 6.02
N ALA A 117 -2.46 5.56 6.17
CA ALA A 117 -1.93 6.43 7.22
C ALA A 117 -2.25 5.88 8.62
N PHE A 118 -3.47 5.36 8.84
CA PHE A 118 -3.83 4.78 10.12
C PHE A 118 -2.99 3.54 10.45
N ALA A 119 -2.78 2.64 9.49
CA ALA A 119 -1.92 1.48 9.69
C ALA A 119 -0.45 1.85 9.97
N GLU A 120 0.08 2.88 9.29
CA GLU A 120 1.43 3.40 9.56
C GLU A 120 1.56 4.03 10.94
N ARG A 121 0.53 4.74 11.43
CA ARG A 121 0.55 5.27 12.80
C ARG A 121 0.58 4.16 13.85
N LEU A 122 -0.16 3.07 13.67
CA LEU A 122 -0.06 1.90 14.55
C LEU A 122 1.36 1.33 14.56
N ALA A 123 1.97 1.21 13.37
CA ALA A 123 3.34 0.73 13.25
C ALA A 123 4.36 1.65 13.94
N ARG A 124 4.26 2.97 13.74
CA ARG A 124 5.10 3.97 14.43
C ARG A 124 4.96 3.90 15.94
N ALA A 125 3.74 3.75 16.44
CA ALA A 125 3.46 3.69 17.87
C ALA A 125 4.07 2.46 18.56
N SER A 126 4.45 1.42 17.82
CA SER A 126 5.23 0.32 18.39
C SER A 126 6.70 0.62 18.67
N GLY A 127 7.24 1.74 18.16
CA GLY A 127 8.64 2.13 18.31
C GLY A 127 9.63 1.22 17.58
N ASN A 128 9.15 0.33 16.69
CA ASN A 128 9.99 -0.57 15.90
C ASN A 128 9.99 -0.15 14.43
N GLU A 129 11.14 0.28 13.92
CA GLU A 129 11.31 0.74 12.53
C GLU A 129 11.01 -0.35 11.50
N GLU A 130 11.23 -1.62 11.82
CA GLU A 130 10.92 -2.73 10.90
C GLU A 130 9.42 -2.96 10.77
N HIS A 131 8.63 -2.65 11.81
CA HIS A 131 7.16 -2.63 11.67
C HIS A 131 6.71 -1.53 10.72
N LEU A 132 7.30 -0.33 10.83
CA LEU A 132 6.98 0.78 9.94
C LEU A 132 7.38 0.48 8.50
N ARG A 133 8.57 -0.11 8.29
CA ARG A 133 9.04 -0.54 6.96
C ARG A 133 8.09 -1.54 6.34
N ALA A 134 7.77 -2.63 7.05
CA ALA A 134 6.83 -3.64 6.57
C ALA A 134 5.46 -3.04 6.24
N MET A 135 4.96 -2.14 7.09
CA MET A 135 3.66 -1.49 6.87
C MET A 135 3.64 -0.60 5.62
N ARG A 136 4.73 0.15 5.36
CA ARG A 136 4.87 0.97 4.15
C ARG A 136 4.90 0.13 2.88
N ASP A 137 5.59 -1.00 2.92
CA ASP A 137 5.67 -1.91 1.76
C ASP A 137 4.31 -2.56 1.47
N ILE A 138 3.62 -3.03 2.51
CA ILE A 138 2.25 -3.53 2.41
C ILE A 138 1.31 -2.45 1.87
N ASN A 139 1.36 -1.24 2.45
CA ASN A 139 0.49 -0.13 2.04
C ASN A 139 0.70 0.23 0.57
N ALA A 140 1.95 0.27 0.11
CA ALA A 140 2.25 0.58 -1.28
C ALA A 140 1.64 -0.46 -2.23
N ARG A 141 1.75 -1.75 -1.90
CA ARG A 141 1.17 -2.85 -2.70
C ARG A 141 -0.36 -2.88 -2.64
N LEU A 142 -0.95 -2.44 -1.53
CA LEU A 142 -2.42 -2.36 -1.36
C LEU A 142 -3.04 -1.05 -1.85
N HIS A 143 -2.25 -0.03 -2.19
CA HIS A 143 -2.80 1.30 -2.47
C HIS A 143 -3.74 1.30 -3.68
N ALA A 144 -3.33 0.69 -4.80
CA ALA A 144 -4.15 0.67 -6.02
C ALA A 144 -5.48 -0.07 -5.84
N VAL A 145 -5.51 -1.16 -5.06
CA VAL A 145 -6.76 -1.88 -4.75
C VAL A 145 -7.65 -1.10 -3.79
N ARG A 146 -7.06 -0.39 -2.81
CA ARG A 146 -7.83 0.44 -1.88
C ARG A 146 -8.54 1.61 -2.57
N LEU A 147 -7.98 2.14 -3.66
CA LEU A 147 -8.65 3.18 -4.48
C LEU A 147 -9.97 2.69 -5.08
N VAL A 148 -10.06 1.40 -5.45
CA VAL A 148 -11.31 0.82 -6.00
C VAL A 148 -12.24 0.26 -4.92
N GLU A 149 -11.72 -0.07 -3.73
CA GLU A 149 -12.52 -0.53 -2.59
C GLU A 149 -13.62 0.46 -2.21
N GLY A 150 -13.35 1.77 -2.22
CA GLY A 150 -14.32 2.80 -1.81
C GLY A 150 -15.60 2.84 -2.65
N ASN A 151 -15.52 2.40 -3.91
CA ASN A 151 -16.69 2.33 -4.81
C ASN A 151 -17.40 0.97 -4.76
N LEU A 152 -16.74 -0.06 -4.23
CA LEU A 152 -17.21 -1.44 -4.23
C LEU A 152 -17.77 -1.88 -2.86
N ILE A 153 -17.16 -1.39 -1.79
CA ILE A 153 -17.39 -1.84 -0.42
C ILE A 153 -18.16 -0.74 0.31
N ALA A 154 -19.38 -1.04 0.73
CA ALA A 154 -20.19 -0.11 1.52
C ALA A 154 -19.56 0.18 2.91
N ASP A 155 -19.78 1.38 3.42
CA ASP A 155 -19.46 1.80 4.80
C ASP A 155 -17.97 1.70 5.17
N THR A 156 -17.05 1.84 4.21
CA THR A 156 -15.60 1.82 4.47
C THR A 156 -15.14 2.98 5.35
N ASP A 157 -15.78 4.13 5.21
CA ASP A 157 -15.57 5.32 6.04
C ASP A 157 -15.96 5.07 7.50
N GLN A 158 -17.13 4.48 7.74
CA GLN A 158 -17.64 4.14 9.07
C GLN A 158 -16.83 3.00 9.70
N GLU A 159 -16.34 2.06 8.88
CA GLU A 159 -15.41 1.03 9.32
C GLU A 159 -14.09 1.63 9.82
N LEU A 160 -13.47 2.54 9.07
CA LEU A 160 -12.25 3.22 9.49
C LEU A 160 -12.47 4.13 10.70
N THR A 161 -13.61 4.81 10.78
CA THR A 161 -13.98 5.66 11.92
C THR A 161 -14.07 4.85 13.21
N ARG A 162 -14.70 3.67 13.17
CA ARG A 162 -14.78 2.76 14.34
C ARG A 162 -13.40 2.27 14.77
N LEU A 163 -12.54 1.97 13.80
CA LEU A 163 -11.15 1.58 14.06
C LEU A 163 -10.34 2.70 14.71
N ALA A 164 -10.51 3.93 14.22
CA ALA A 164 -9.87 5.12 14.75
C ALA A 164 -10.29 5.39 16.20
N ALA A 165 -11.60 5.42 16.47
CA ALA A 165 -12.14 5.63 17.81
C ALA A 165 -11.64 4.59 18.83
N ALA A 166 -11.53 3.31 18.42
CA ALA A 166 -10.97 2.27 19.28
C ALA A 166 -9.49 2.53 19.64
N ALA A 167 -8.70 3.05 18.69
CA ALA A 167 -7.31 3.41 18.93
C ALA A 167 -7.17 4.66 19.80
N GLU A 168 -8.06 5.65 19.67
CA GLU A 168 -8.07 6.84 20.55
C GLU A 168 -8.35 6.47 22.01
N CYS A 169 -9.24 5.51 22.24
CA CYS A 169 -9.52 4.97 23.57
C CYS A 169 -8.45 4.00 24.09
N ALA A 170 -7.34 3.79 23.35
CA ALA A 170 -6.30 2.82 23.64
C ALA A 170 -6.82 1.38 23.86
N ASP A 171 -7.94 1.02 23.22
CA ASP A 171 -8.54 -0.31 23.28
C ASP A 171 -7.94 -1.20 22.17
N GLY A 172 -6.74 -1.73 22.41
CA GLY A 172 -6.07 -2.61 21.46
C GLY A 172 -6.83 -3.91 21.16
N ALA A 173 -7.74 -4.35 22.05
CA ALA A 173 -8.57 -5.51 21.78
C ALA A 173 -9.64 -5.19 20.72
N ALA A 174 -10.31 -4.05 20.85
CA ALA A 174 -11.25 -3.54 19.86
C ALA A 174 -10.54 -3.25 18.52
N VAL A 175 -9.37 -2.60 18.54
CA VAL A 175 -8.55 -2.34 17.34
C VAL A 175 -8.22 -3.66 16.63
N ARG A 176 -7.74 -4.67 17.36
CA ARG A 176 -7.41 -5.99 16.79
C ARG A 176 -8.64 -6.67 16.17
N ILE A 177 -9.78 -6.65 16.84
CA ILE A 177 -11.03 -7.26 16.33
C ILE A 177 -11.51 -6.52 15.09
N GLY A 178 -11.50 -5.19 15.11
CA GLY A 178 -11.88 -4.35 13.98
C GLY A 178 -11.00 -4.62 12.76
N TRP A 179 -9.67 -4.67 12.95
CA TRP A 179 -8.74 -4.90 11.84
C TRP A 179 -8.87 -6.30 11.26
N ARG A 180 -9.07 -7.32 12.09
CA ARG A 180 -9.37 -8.67 11.60
C ARG A 180 -10.63 -8.66 10.72
N ARG A 181 -11.71 -8.01 11.17
CA ARG A 181 -12.95 -7.90 10.38
C ARG A 181 -12.72 -7.15 9.06
N TYR A 182 -11.97 -6.04 9.10
CA TYR A 182 -11.55 -5.30 7.91
C TYR A 182 -10.89 -6.24 6.89
N HIS A 183 -9.85 -6.99 7.29
CA HIS A 183 -9.10 -7.85 6.38
C HIS A 183 -9.92 -9.04 5.89
N GLN A 184 -10.66 -9.72 6.76
CA GLN A 184 -11.51 -10.85 6.39
C GLN A 184 -12.61 -10.47 5.41
N ARG A 185 -13.10 -9.22 5.45
CA ARG A 185 -14.05 -8.69 4.48
C ARG A 185 -13.39 -8.54 3.11
N ARG A 186 -12.20 -7.94 3.03
CA ARG A 186 -11.48 -7.81 1.74
C ARG A 186 -11.01 -9.15 1.18
N GLN A 187 -10.54 -10.08 2.02
CA GLN A 187 -10.16 -11.43 1.58
C GLN A 187 -11.33 -12.14 0.88
N ARG A 188 -12.55 -12.03 1.42
CA ARG A 188 -13.77 -12.58 0.81
C ARG A 188 -14.15 -11.90 -0.50
N LEU A 189 -13.89 -10.60 -0.60
CA LEU A 189 -14.20 -9.77 -1.78
C LEU A 189 -13.04 -9.66 -2.77
N ALA A 190 -11.95 -10.41 -2.58
CA ALA A 190 -10.78 -10.31 -3.44
C ALA A 190 -11.10 -10.53 -4.94
N PRO A 191 -11.99 -11.48 -5.33
CA PRO A 191 -12.42 -11.62 -6.72
C PRO A 191 -13.12 -10.38 -7.28
N GLU A 192 -13.98 -9.73 -6.51
CA GLU A 192 -14.67 -8.50 -6.90
C GLU A 192 -13.69 -7.32 -7.02
N ILE A 193 -12.79 -7.17 -6.05
CA ILE A 193 -11.78 -6.10 -6.01
C ILE A 193 -10.85 -6.20 -7.22
N VAL A 194 -10.33 -7.40 -7.52
CA VAL A 194 -9.46 -7.61 -8.69
C VAL A 194 -10.21 -7.34 -9.99
N ARG A 195 -11.48 -7.77 -10.10
CA ARG A 195 -12.30 -7.46 -11.29
C ARG A 195 -12.52 -5.96 -11.45
N ALA A 196 -12.73 -5.21 -10.38
CA ALA A 196 -12.85 -3.75 -10.42
C ALA A 196 -11.53 -3.09 -10.82
N LEU A 197 -10.40 -3.53 -10.25
CA LEU A 197 -9.07 -3.01 -10.56
C LEU A 197 -8.71 -3.11 -12.05
N LEU A 198 -9.15 -4.17 -12.73
CA LEU A 198 -8.84 -4.45 -14.13
C LEU A 198 -9.80 -3.78 -15.14
N ARG A 199 -10.91 -3.18 -14.69
CA ARG A 199 -11.95 -2.61 -15.56
C ARG A 199 -11.74 -1.14 -15.92
N ASP A 200 -10.89 -0.41 -15.19
CA ASP A 200 -10.53 0.99 -15.50
C ASP A 200 -9.17 1.07 -16.19
#